data_AF-A0A2V7GHU2-F1
#
_entry.id   AF-A0A2V7GHU2-F1
#
_cell.length_a   1.000
_cell.length_b   1.000
_cell.length_c   1.000
_cell.angle_alpha   90.00
_cell.angle_beta   90.00
_cell.angle_gamma   90.00
#
_symmetry.space_group_name_H-M   'P 1'
#
loop_
_entity.id
_entity.type
_entity.pdbx_description
1 polymer ?
#
loop_
_entity_poly.entity_id
_entity_poly.type
_entity_poly.pdbx_seq_one_letter_code
_entity_poly.pdbx_strand_id
1 'polypeptide(L)'
;MFERLRAALKAALDAATPPHDLKDLARQMREAVVEAKVAVRELAEALKRTEVELAAERQRLADAERRGRLAGEIQDQETVQVADRFAGKHRERVAVLERKLQAQRDEQALAERELGDMQAQLQAAERDRPLTAAERSAERAWRDLQAAGGARPGVDVQDELLKADLDRKAREAAADRQLQELKKKMRKE
;
A
#
# COMPACT_ATOMS: atom_id res chain seq x y z
N MET A 1 -30.16 -1.08 0.63
CA MET A 1 -30.01 -2.16 -0.38
C MET A 1 -28.95 -3.18 0.06
N PHE A 2 -27.77 -2.73 0.49
CA PHE A 2 -26.65 -3.57 0.96
C PHE A 2 -26.90 -4.41 2.23
N GLU A 3 -27.80 -4.00 3.12
CA GLU A 3 -28.12 -4.78 4.34
C GLU A 3 -28.81 -6.12 4.05
N ARG A 4 -29.68 -6.18 3.03
CA ARG A 4 -30.28 -7.46 2.59
C ARG A 4 -29.25 -8.37 1.93
N LEU A 5 -28.27 -7.79 1.23
CA LEU A 5 -27.16 -8.54 0.64
C LEU A 5 -26.24 -9.10 1.73
N ARG A 6 -25.97 -8.32 2.78
CA ARG A 6 -25.16 -8.73 3.94
C ARG A 6 -25.83 -9.81 4.77
N ALA A 7 -27.15 -9.71 4.97
CA ALA A 7 -27.93 -10.75 5.66
C ALA A 7 -28.01 -12.05 4.84
N ALA A 8 -28.19 -11.95 3.53
CA ALA A 8 -28.18 -13.10 2.62
C ALA A 8 -26.79 -13.76 2.53
N LEU A 9 -25.72 -12.97 2.52
CA LEU A 9 -24.33 -13.46 2.54
C LEU A 9 -24.02 -14.17 3.87
N LYS A 10 -24.48 -13.63 5.00
CA LYS A 10 -24.28 -14.23 6.31
C LYS A 10 -25.04 -15.56 6.45
N ALA A 11 -26.30 -15.59 6.01
CA ALA A 11 -27.08 -16.83 5.98
C ALA A 11 -26.51 -17.89 5.02
N ALA A 12 -25.91 -17.47 3.90
CA ALA A 12 -25.23 -18.37 2.97
C ALA A 12 -23.92 -18.93 3.55
N LEU A 13 -23.13 -18.12 4.27
CA LEU A 13 -21.93 -18.55 4.97
C LEU A 13 -22.24 -19.55 6.09
N ASP A 14 -23.33 -19.34 6.82
CA ASP A 14 -23.75 -20.23 7.91
C ASP A 14 -24.31 -21.58 7.38
N ALA A 15 -24.89 -21.61 6.17
CA ALA A 15 -25.51 -22.80 5.58
C ALA A 15 -24.56 -23.68 4.76
N ALA A 16 -23.39 -23.18 4.33
CA ALA A 16 -22.60 -23.77 3.25
C ALA A 16 -21.19 -24.25 3.65
N THR A 17 -20.94 -24.73 4.87
CA THR A 17 -19.59 -25.25 5.21
C THR A 17 -19.53 -26.77 5.42
N PRO A 18 -19.59 -27.58 4.35
CA PRO A 18 -18.87 -28.84 4.30
C PRO A 18 -17.34 -28.59 4.27
N PRO A 19 -16.50 -29.54 4.72
CA PRO A 19 -15.04 -29.37 4.81
C PRO A 19 -14.29 -29.08 3.49
N HIS A 20 -14.97 -29.13 2.34
CA HIS A 20 -14.38 -28.90 1.02
C HIS A 20 -14.38 -27.40 0.59
N ASP A 21 -15.27 -26.57 1.15
CA ASP A 21 -15.47 -25.17 0.73
C ASP A 21 -14.45 -24.17 1.30
N LEU A 22 -13.89 -24.44 2.48
CA LEU A 22 -12.99 -23.48 3.17
C LEU A 22 -11.66 -23.24 2.45
N LYS A 23 -11.14 -24.26 1.75
CA LYS A 23 -9.88 -24.12 0.99
C LYS A 23 -10.09 -23.26 -0.26
N ASP A 24 -11.22 -23.43 -0.92
CA ASP A 24 -11.59 -22.63 -2.08
C ASP A 24 -11.91 -21.19 -1.69
N LEU A 25 -12.57 -20.97 -0.56
CA LEU A 25 -12.77 -19.64 0.01
C LEU A 25 -11.43 -18.95 0.30
N ALA A 26 -10.50 -19.61 1.00
CA ALA A 26 -9.18 -19.03 1.29
C ALA A 26 -8.34 -18.78 0.03
N ARG A 27 -8.56 -19.55 -1.05
CA ARG A 27 -7.95 -19.29 -2.37
C ARG A 27 -8.55 -18.03 -3.00
N GLN A 28 -9.88 -17.91 -3.02
CA GLN A 28 -10.58 -16.73 -3.55
C GLN A 28 -10.21 -15.45 -2.78
N MET A 29 -10.08 -15.51 -1.45
CA MET A 29 -9.65 -14.38 -0.63
C MET A 29 -8.20 -13.96 -0.97
N ARG A 30 -7.30 -14.91 -1.22
CA ARG A 30 -5.92 -14.61 -1.65
C ARG A 30 -5.90 -13.94 -3.02
N GLU A 31 -6.71 -14.44 -3.96
CA GLU A 31 -6.85 -13.86 -5.29
C GLU A 31 -7.37 -12.42 -5.21
N ALA A 32 -8.46 -12.18 -4.46
CA ALA A 32 -9.02 -10.85 -4.24
C ALA A 32 -8.02 -9.88 -3.59
N VAL A 33 -7.23 -10.34 -2.61
CA VAL A 33 -6.17 -9.53 -1.97
C VAL A 33 -5.05 -9.18 -2.97
N VAL A 34 -4.71 -10.10 -3.88
CA VAL A 34 -3.72 -9.83 -4.93
C VAL A 34 -4.25 -8.80 -5.92
N GLU A 35 -5.49 -8.95 -6.38
CA GLU A 35 -6.16 -7.97 -7.25
C GLU A 35 -6.23 -6.59 -6.59
N ALA A 36 -6.65 -6.52 -5.33
CA ALA A 36 -6.70 -5.27 -4.57
C ALA A 36 -5.31 -4.61 -4.42
N LYS A 37 -4.24 -5.40 -4.23
CA LYS A 37 -2.86 -4.88 -4.22
C LYS A 37 -2.46 -4.26 -5.56
N VAL A 38 -2.87 -4.87 -6.67
CA VAL A 38 -2.62 -4.33 -8.02
C VAL A 38 -3.38 -3.02 -8.19
N ALA A 39 -4.67 -2.98 -7.86
CA ALA A 39 -5.49 -1.77 -7.94
C ALA A 39 -4.91 -0.61 -7.11
N VAL A 40 -4.46 -0.86 -5.86
CA VAL A 40 -3.81 0.17 -5.02
C VAL A 40 -2.53 0.69 -5.68
N ARG A 41 -1.73 -0.16 -6.32
CA ARG A 41 -0.54 0.29 -7.07
C ARG A 41 -0.90 1.15 -8.27
N GLU A 42 -1.92 0.75 -9.03
CA GLU A 42 -2.40 1.52 -10.18
C GLU A 42 -2.93 2.91 -9.76
N LEU A 43 -3.63 3.01 -8.63
CA LEU A 43 -4.05 4.28 -8.05
C LEU A 43 -2.85 5.14 -7.67
N ALA A 44 -1.84 4.57 -7.02
CA ALA A 44 -0.61 5.29 -6.66
C ALA A 44 0.16 5.80 -7.90
N GLU A 45 0.19 5.03 -8.99
CA GLU A 45 0.79 5.45 -10.27
C GLU A 45 -0.03 6.51 -10.98
N ALA A 46 -1.36 6.41 -10.95
CA ALA A 46 -2.26 7.44 -11.47
C ALA A 46 -2.10 8.76 -10.72
N LEU A 47 -1.95 8.71 -9.39
CA LEU A 47 -1.69 9.87 -8.55
C LEU A 47 -0.37 10.54 -8.93
N LYS A 48 0.73 9.77 -9.03
CA LYS A 48 2.05 10.30 -9.45
C LYS A 48 2.00 10.98 -10.81
N ARG A 49 1.29 10.40 -11.78
CA ARG A 49 1.09 11.02 -13.10
C ARG A 49 0.39 12.37 -12.99
N THR A 50 -0.69 12.44 -12.22
CA THR A 50 -1.43 13.70 -11.98
C THR A 50 -0.56 14.74 -11.26
N GLU A 51 0.31 14.34 -10.33
CA GLU A 51 1.24 15.26 -9.65
C GLU A 51 2.25 15.87 -10.64
N VAL A 52 2.81 15.05 -11.54
CA VAL A 52 3.71 15.52 -12.61
C VAL A 52 2.97 16.46 -13.57
N GLU A 53 1.76 16.10 -13.98
CA GLU A 53 0.90 16.95 -14.83
C GLU A 53 0.60 18.30 -14.17
N LEU A 54 0.24 18.29 -12.88
CA LEU A 54 -0.04 19.49 -12.11
C LEU A 54 1.20 20.39 -11.97
N ALA A 55 2.37 19.80 -11.70
CA ALA A 55 3.63 20.54 -11.62
C ALA A 55 3.96 21.21 -12.97
N ALA A 56 3.83 20.47 -14.07
CA ALA A 56 4.06 21.01 -15.41
C ALA A 56 3.06 22.13 -15.75
N GLU A 57 1.79 21.98 -15.38
CA GLU A 57 0.77 23.01 -15.63
C GLU A 57 1.00 24.28 -14.80
N ARG A 58 1.39 24.14 -13.53
CA ARG A 58 1.78 25.28 -12.69
C ARG A 58 2.99 26.03 -13.25
N GLN A 59 3.96 25.30 -13.80
CA GLN A 59 5.09 25.94 -14.48
C GLN A 59 4.64 26.73 -15.72
N ARG A 60 3.76 26.15 -16.55
CA ARG A 60 3.19 26.85 -17.72
C ARG A 60 2.41 28.11 -17.31
N LEU A 61 1.65 28.05 -16.22
CA LEU A 61 0.99 29.23 -15.66
C LEU A 61 2.00 30.31 -15.27
N ALA A 62 3.02 29.95 -14.49
CA ALA A 62 4.05 30.89 -14.04
C ALA A 62 4.82 31.51 -15.22
N ASP A 63 5.07 30.74 -16.28
CA ASP A 63 5.69 31.22 -17.51
C ASP A 63 4.80 32.22 -18.27
N ALA A 64 3.49 31.94 -18.40
CA ALA A 64 2.54 32.85 -19.02
C ALA A 64 2.45 34.18 -18.25
N GLU A 65 2.32 34.11 -16.91
CA GLU A 65 2.27 35.30 -16.06
C GLU A 65 3.56 36.11 -16.10
N ARG A 66 4.72 35.45 -16.10
CA ARG A 66 6.02 36.13 -16.23
C ARG A 66 6.13 36.85 -17.58
N ARG A 67 5.75 36.19 -18.68
CA ARG A 67 5.78 36.80 -20.02
C ARG A 67 4.84 38.00 -20.12
N GLY A 68 3.64 37.90 -19.54
CA GLY A 68 2.70 39.02 -19.46
C GLY A 68 3.29 40.23 -18.72
N ARG A 69 3.95 39.99 -17.57
CA ARG A 69 4.63 41.08 -16.84
C ARG A 69 5.74 41.73 -17.66
N LEU A 70 6.62 40.94 -18.27
CA LEU A 70 7.72 41.46 -19.10
C LEU A 70 7.21 42.25 -20.32
N ALA A 71 6.12 41.80 -20.95
CA ALA A 71 5.48 42.53 -22.04
C ALA A 71 4.90 43.87 -21.58
N GLY A 72 4.31 43.90 -20.38
CA GLY A 72 3.82 45.12 -19.76
C GLY A 72 4.92 46.16 -19.51
N GLU A 73 6.11 45.72 -19.10
CA GLU A 73 7.27 46.60 -18.89
C GLU A 73 7.72 47.31 -20.17
N ILE A 74 7.57 46.66 -21.34
CA ILE A 74 7.89 47.24 -22.66
C ILE A 74 6.67 47.81 -23.38
N GLN A 75 5.52 47.91 -22.70
CA GLN A 75 4.26 48.44 -23.24
C GLN A 75 3.68 47.66 -24.44
N ASP A 76 4.04 46.38 -24.59
CA ASP A 76 3.45 45.49 -25.60
C ASP A 76 2.10 44.95 -25.10
N GLN A 77 1.05 45.73 -25.37
CA GLN A 77 -0.31 45.42 -24.92
C GLN A 77 -0.92 44.18 -25.57
N GLU A 78 -0.50 43.84 -26.80
CA GLU A 78 -1.00 42.65 -27.49
C GLU A 78 -0.48 41.40 -26.77
N THR A 79 0.82 41.35 -26.48
CA THR A 79 1.41 40.22 -25.76
C THR A 79 0.85 40.11 -24.34
N VAL A 80 0.59 41.22 -23.65
CA VAL A 80 -0.08 41.21 -22.32
C VAL A 80 -1.44 40.51 -22.40
N GLN A 81 -2.31 40.92 -23.34
CA GLN A 81 -3.64 40.34 -23.48
C GLN A 81 -3.60 38.84 -23.82
N VAL A 82 -2.66 38.44 -24.68
CA VAL A 82 -2.44 37.02 -25.00
C VAL A 82 -2.00 36.26 -23.76
N ALA A 83 -0.99 36.78 -23.04
CA ALA A 83 -0.48 36.15 -21.82
C ALA A 83 -1.58 35.97 -20.76
N ASP A 84 -2.45 36.96 -20.56
CA ASP A 84 -3.57 36.89 -19.62
C ASP A 84 -4.57 35.80 -20.00
N ARG A 85 -4.90 35.68 -21.30
CA ARG A 85 -5.80 34.63 -21.79
C ARG A 85 -5.21 33.23 -21.57
N PHE A 86 -3.91 33.05 -21.81
CA PHE A 86 -3.23 31.77 -21.55
C PHE A 86 -3.13 31.48 -20.04
N ALA A 87 -2.78 32.48 -19.23
CA ALA A 87 -2.74 32.35 -17.78
C ALA A 87 -4.11 31.96 -17.21
N GLY A 88 -5.20 32.57 -17.69
CA GLY A 88 -6.57 32.17 -17.34
C GLY A 88 -6.85 30.69 -17.58
N LYS A 89 -6.55 30.20 -18.80
CA LYS A 89 -6.71 28.77 -19.14
C LYS A 89 -5.86 27.85 -18.27
N HIS A 90 -4.62 28.23 -17.99
CA HIS A 90 -3.74 27.44 -17.14
C HIS A 90 -4.21 27.42 -15.68
N ARG A 91 -4.74 28.54 -15.14
CA ARG A 91 -5.35 28.58 -13.80
C ARG A 91 -6.53 27.63 -13.69
N GLU A 92 -7.42 27.63 -14.67
CA GLU A 92 -8.56 26.71 -14.71
C GLU A 92 -8.10 25.25 -14.71
N ARG A 93 -7.11 24.91 -15.54
CA ARG A 93 -6.54 23.56 -15.60
C ARG A 93 -5.85 23.15 -14.30
N VAL A 94 -5.06 24.04 -13.69
CA VAL A 94 -4.45 23.82 -12.37
C VAL A 94 -5.54 23.49 -11.34
N ALA A 95 -6.61 24.29 -11.27
CA ALA A 95 -7.70 24.06 -10.33
C ALA A 95 -8.42 22.71 -10.55
N VAL A 96 -8.59 22.29 -11.81
CA VAL A 96 -9.14 20.96 -12.13
C VAL A 96 -8.19 19.84 -11.68
N LEU A 97 -6.90 19.96 -11.99
CA LEU A 97 -5.88 18.97 -11.62
C LEU A 97 -5.70 18.86 -10.10
N GLU A 98 -5.81 19.96 -9.36
CA GLU A 98 -5.79 19.96 -7.89
C GLU A 98 -6.98 19.20 -7.30
N ARG A 99 -8.20 19.43 -7.82
CA ARG A 99 -9.38 18.67 -7.40
C ARG A 99 -9.26 17.19 -7.74
N LYS A 100 -8.77 16.87 -8.95
CA LYS A 100 -8.50 15.49 -9.37
C LYS A 100 -7.50 14.82 -8.44
N LEU A 101 -6.40 15.51 -8.11
CA LEU A 101 -5.36 15.00 -7.23
C LEU A 101 -5.90 14.71 -5.82
N GLN A 102 -6.75 15.60 -5.29
CA GLN A 102 -7.39 15.38 -4.00
C GLN A 102 -8.31 14.16 -4.02
N ALA A 103 -9.17 14.05 -5.04
CA ALA A 103 -10.06 12.88 -5.19
C ALA A 103 -9.27 11.58 -5.29
N GLN A 104 -8.18 11.54 -6.07
CA GLN A 104 -7.31 10.37 -6.19
C GLN A 104 -6.62 9.99 -4.87
N ARG A 105 -6.24 10.97 -4.04
CA ARG A 105 -5.70 10.71 -2.69
C ARG A 105 -6.74 10.08 -1.78
N ASP A 106 -7.97 10.60 -1.82
CA ASP A 106 -9.06 10.09 -1.01
C ASP A 106 -9.46 8.66 -1.42
N GLU A 107 -9.50 8.39 -2.74
CA GLU A 107 -9.71 7.06 -3.31
C GLU A 107 -8.60 6.07 -2.93
N GLN A 108 -7.33 6.47 -3.04
CA GLN A 108 -6.21 5.62 -2.62
C GLN A 108 -6.30 5.29 -1.13
N ALA A 109 -6.61 6.28 -0.27
CA ALA A 109 -6.73 6.07 1.16
C ALA A 109 -7.89 5.11 1.52
N LEU A 110 -8.99 5.14 0.76
CA LEU A 110 -10.08 4.16 0.90
C LEU A 110 -9.61 2.76 0.49
N ALA A 111 -9.00 2.63 -0.69
CA ALA A 111 -8.53 1.35 -1.20
C ALA A 111 -7.45 0.71 -0.29
N GLU A 112 -6.57 1.50 0.30
CA GLU A 112 -5.57 1.02 1.27
C GLU A 112 -6.22 0.47 2.55
N ARG A 113 -7.27 1.14 3.06
CA ARG A 113 -8.04 0.64 4.21
C ARG A 113 -8.75 -0.67 3.88
N GLU A 114 -9.43 -0.72 2.74
CA GLU A 114 -10.13 -1.93 2.28
C GLU A 114 -9.17 -3.10 2.08
N LEU A 115 -7.99 -2.87 1.50
CA LEU A 115 -6.94 -3.88 1.38
C LEU A 115 -6.47 -4.37 2.76
N GLY A 116 -6.32 -3.47 3.74
CA GLY A 116 -6.00 -3.83 5.12
C GLY A 116 -7.06 -4.73 5.75
N ASP A 117 -8.34 -4.41 5.56
CA ASP A 117 -9.46 -5.22 6.04
C ASP A 117 -9.49 -6.60 5.39
N MET A 118 -9.29 -6.69 4.06
CA MET A 118 -9.22 -7.95 3.34
C MET A 118 -8.04 -8.82 3.82
N GLN A 119 -6.88 -8.21 4.09
CA GLN A 119 -5.73 -8.92 4.64
C GLN A 119 -6.00 -9.44 6.05
N ALA A 120 -6.65 -8.65 6.90
CA ALA A 120 -7.02 -9.07 8.25
C ALA A 120 -8.02 -10.24 8.21
N GLN A 121 -9.02 -10.19 7.34
CA GLN A 121 -9.98 -11.27 7.13
C GLN A 121 -9.30 -12.54 6.62
N LEU A 122 -8.37 -12.43 5.66
CA LEU A 122 -7.61 -13.56 5.17
C LEU A 122 -6.76 -14.20 6.28
N GLN A 123 -6.06 -13.40 7.08
CA GLN A 123 -5.27 -13.91 8.21
C GLN A 123 -6.14 -14.63 9.25
N ALA A 124 -7.34 -14.11 9.54
CA ALA A 124 -8.28 -14.78 10.43
C ALA A 124 -8.76 -16.12 9.83
N ALA A 125 -9.14 -16.13 8.56
CA ALA A 125 -9.57 -17.33 7.86
C ALA A 125 -8.47 -18.40 7.76
N GLU A 126 -7.21 -18.00 7.62
CA GLU A 126 -6.06 -18.90 7.63
C GLU A 126 -5.77 -19.49 9.02
N ARG A 127 -5.94 -18.70 10.09
CA ARG A 127 -5.76 -19.15 11.48
C ARG A 127 -6.86 -20.12 11.93
N ASP A 128 -8.11 -19.83 11.57
CA ASP A 128 -9.27 -20.61 12.02
C ASP A 128 -9.52 -21.85 11.12
N ARG A 129 -8.69 -22.07 10.10
CA ARG A 129 -8.85 -23.18 9.17
C ARG A 129 -8.59 -24.52 9.87
N PRO A 130 -9.48 -25.52 9.68
CA PRO A 130 -9.22 -26.86 10.18
C PRO A 130 -7.97 -27.46 9.53
N LEU A 131 -7.05 -27.95 10.38
CA LEU A 131 -5.86 -28.69 9.96
C LEU A 131 -6.23 -29.83 9.03
N THR A 132 -5.51 -30.01 7.93
CA THR A 132 -5.66 -31.14 7.01
C THR A 132 -5.27 -32.46 7.68
N ALA A 133 -5.65 -33.60 7.08
CA ALA A 133 -5.28 -34.91 7.62
C ALA A 133 -3.75 -35.10 7.73
N ALA A 134 -2.99 -34.58 6.77
CA ALA A 134 -1.53 -34.58 6.79
C ALA A 134 -0.98 -33.71 7.92
N GLU A 135 -1.51 -32.49 8.09
CA GLU A 135 -1.11 -31.60 9.20
C GLU A 135 -1.49 -32.18 10.56
N ARG A 136 -2.68 -32.79 10.71
CA ARG A 136 -3.07 -33.51 11.93
C ARG A 136 -2.20 -34.75 12.20
N SER A 137 -1.71 -35.40 11.16
CA SER A 137 -0.77 -36.53 11.29
C SER A 137 0.61 -36.05 11.71
N ALA A 138 1.09 -34.95 11.12
CA ALA A 138 2.33 -34.30 11.51
C ALA A 138 2.24 -33.78 12.95
N GLU A 139 1.12 -33.16 13.34
CA GLU A 139 0.89 -32.66 14.70
C GLU A 139 0.92 -33.79 15.73
N ARG A 140 0.36 -34.96 15.38
CA ARG A 140 0.45 -36.17 16.21
C ARG A 140 1.87 -36.71 16.28
N ALA A 141 2.55 -36.85 15.15
CA ALA A 141 3.95 -37.28 15.11
C ALA A 141 4.86 -36.35 15.94
N TRP A 142 4.63 -35.04 15.90
CA TRP A 142 5.35 -34.06 16.72
C TRP A 142 5.03 -34.18 18.21
N ARG A 143 3.77 -34.44 18.58
CA ARG A 143 3.38 -34.69 19.98
C ARG A 143 4.03 -35.96 20.53
N ASP A 144 4.04 -37.03 19.73
CA ASP A 144 4.66 -38.30 20.11
C ASP A 144 6.18 -38.13 20.26
N LEU A 145 6.81 -37.35 19.37
CA LEU A 145 8.24 -37.03 19.44
C LEU A 145 8.59 -36.16 20.64
N GLN A 146 7.76 -35.18 21.01
CA GLN A 146 7.92 -34.40 22.24
C GLN A 146 7.74 -35.25 23.51
N ALA A 147 6.77 -36.17 23.53
CA ALA A 147 6.59 -37.11 24.63
C ALA A 147 7.80 -38.04 24.80
N ALA A 148 8.51 -38.33 23.70
CA ALA A 148 9.78 -39.06 23.70
C ALA A 148 11.02 -38.17 23.97
N GLY A 149 10.84 -36.88 24.29
CA GLY A 149 11.92 -35.95 24.64
C GLY A 149 12.57 -35.24 23.45
N GLY A 150 12.02 -35.34 22.25
CA GLY A 150 12.50 -34.63 21.07
C GLY A 150 11.98 -33.20 20.96
N ALA A 151 12.81 -32.28 20.48
CA ALA A 151 12.46 -30.87 20.30
C ALA A 151 11.72 -30.63 18.97
N ARG A 152 10.67 -29.80 19.01
CA ARG A 152 9.94 -29.36 17.80
C ARG A 152 10.57 -28.07 17.26
N PRO A 153 11.04 -28.04 16.00
CA PRO A 153 11.59 -26.82 15.42
C PRO A 153 10.54 -25.69 15.36
N GLY A 154 10.91 -24.49 15.82
CA GLY A 154 10.06 -23.28 15.72
C GLY A 154 8.97 -23.14 16.79
N VAL A 155 9.02 -23.94 17.87
CA VAL A 155 8.15 -23.74 19.05
C VAL A 155 8.97 -23.69 20.34
N ASP A 156 10.30 -23.85 20.23
CA ASP A 156 11.21 -23.59 21.31
C ASP A 156 11.40 -22.08 21.45
N VAL A 157 10.78 -21.54 22.51
CA VAL A 157 10.82 -20.13 22.87
C VAL A 157 12.26 -19.62 23.00
N GLN A 158 13.20 -20.49 23.38
CA GLN A 158 14.63 -20.13 23.51
C GLN A 158 15.28 -19.90 22.14
N ASP A 159 14.95 -20.72 21.14
CA ASP A 159 15.46 -20.56 19.77
C ASP A 159 14.88 -19.31 19.08
N GLU A 160 13.60 -18.99 19.32
CA GLU A 160 12.99 -17.76 18.81
C GLU A 160 13.58 -16.50 19.45
N LEU A 161 13.82 -16.54 20.78
CA LEU A 161 14.53 -15.48 21.49
C LEU A 161 15.95 -15.28 20.95
N LEU A 162 16.68 -16.38 20.70
CA LEU A 162 18.04 -16.32 20.16
C LEU A 162 18.07 -15.70 18.75
N LYS A 163 17.11 -16.06 17.89
CA LYS A 163 16.97 -15.47 16.55
C LYS A 163 16.62 -14.00 16.61
N ALA A 164 15.68 -13.59 17.47
CA ALA A 164 15.31 -12.19 17.65
C ALA A 164 16.49 -11.34 18.13
N ASP A 165 17.31 -11.87 19.04
CA ASP A 165 18.53 -11.20 19.51
C ASP A 165 19.61 -11.08 18.42
N LEU A 166 19.77 -12.10 17.57
CA LEU A 166 20.69 -12.05 16.43
C LEU A 166 20.24 -11.03 15.37
N ASP A 167 18.94 -10.98 15.07
CA ASP A 167 18.38 -10.00 14.13
C ASP A 167 18.50 -8.57 14.65
N ARG A 168 18.32 -8.34 15.97
CA ARG A 168 18.56 -7.02 16.60
C ARG A 168 20.01 -6.60 16.42
N LYS A 169 20.97 -7.47 16.75
CA LYS A 169 22.41 -7.19 16.58
C LYS A 169 22.80 -6.93 15.13
N ALA A 170 22.20 -7.64 14.18
CA ALA A 170 22.46 -7.42 12.76
C ALA A 170 21.99 -6.04 12.28
N ARG A 171 20.82 -5.56 12.74
CA ARG A 171 20.29 -4.23 12.43
C ARG A 171 21.14 -3.12 13.06
N GLU A 172 21.54 -3.28 14.32
CA GLU A 172 22.43 -2.35 15.01
C GLU A 172 23.77 -2.22 14.27
N ALA A 173 24.39 -3.35 13.90
CA ALA A 173 25.63 -3.34 13.14
C ALA A 173 25.49 -2.69 11.74
N ALA A 174 24.35 -2.85 11.09
CA ALA A 174 24.07 -2.19 9.81
C ALA A 174 23.90 -0.67 9.97
N ALA A 175 23.18 -0.22 11.00
CA ALA A 175 23.03 1.19 11.33
C ALA A 175 24.37 1.85 11.69
N ASP A 176 25.23 1.16 12.45
CA ASP A 176 26.56 1.64 12.79
C ASP A 176 27.45 1.82 11.56
N ARG A 177 27.38 0.90 10.58
CA ARG A 177 28.10 1.03 9.30
C ARG A 177 27.63 2.25 8.53
N GLN A 178 26.32 2.46 8.42
CA GLN A 178 25.73 3.63 7.75
C GLN A 178 26.14 4.94 8.45
N LEU A 179 26.13 4.97 9.78
CA LEU A 179 26.60 6.11 10.56
C LEU A 179 28.09 6.39 10.36
N GLN A 180 28.93 5.36 10.28
CA GLN A 180 30.35 5.53 9.98
C GLN A 180 30.60 6.05 8.56
N GLU A 181 29.83 5.60 7.57
CA GLU A 181 29.91 6.12 6.20
C GLU A 181 29.49 7.58 6.12
N LEU A 182 28.41 7.97 6.82
CA LEU A 182 27.97 9.36 6.92
C LEU A 182 29.02 10.23 7.63
N LYS A 183 29.57 9.78 8.75
CA LYS A 183 30.64 10.48 9.48
C LYS A 183 31.91 10.66 8.64
N LYS A 184 32.28 9.67 7.82
CA LYS A 184 33.41 9.76 6.88
C LYS A 184 33.15 10.78 5.76
N LYS A 185 31.92 10.86 5.25
CA LYS A 185 31.51 11.86 4.24
C LYS A 185 31.52 13.28 4.81
N MET A 186 31.00 13.47 6.03
CA MET A 186 30.98 14.77 6.70
C MET A 186 32.34 15.30 7.17
N ARG A 187 33.36 14.44 7.34
CA ARG A 187 34.73 14.85 7.69
C ARG A 187 35.62 15.13 6.48
N LYS A 188 35.12 14.92 5.26
CA LYS A 188 35.84 15.11 3.99
C LYS A 188 35.43 16.38 3.23
N GLU A 189 34.58 17.19 3.83
CA GLU A 189 34.30 18.59 3.48
C GLU A 189 34.94 19.50 4.55
#